data_AF-A0A527W0F3-F1
#
_entry.id   AF-A0A527W0F3-F1
#
_cell.length_a   1.000
_cell.length_b   1.000
_cell.length_c   1.000
_cell.angle_alpha   90.00
_cell.angle_beta   90.00
_cell.angle_gamma   90.00
#
_symmetry.space_group_name_H-M   'P 1'
#
loop_
_entity.id
_entity.type
_entity.pdbx_description
1 polymer ?
#
loop_
_entity_poly.entity_id
_entity_poly.type
_entity_poly.pdbx_seq_one_letter_code
_entity_poly.pdbx_strand_id
1 'polypeptide(L)'
;EAAIEKHRASAQSFITRIVVLEDPSRESGTPLAGTNRRFVSTVSVGSVRRTREVELTKTVAAIHPDDQLMSIPQHTLLYRARRGLAIALAIAGVFAEGSDLESLQAKNARAPLEGDEASSFKKLLSASAYVSAFSFASYLFQLIDSDGEAPNDIAEPDFLFDTPQDAVKSIVAGLDKAITGSKDDADLMTRARAFARVAIDGLLARKGRFDGIGPFENTHIRIDVDDFTLDGFDVAPGKRSKPLVMTFKKPEEVVGNHIAKFQSVRLAKMLMAYDFERELNPFVELGGFLFTFIGDGAPGTGKTTLIQMIAGLVNGYCQVAGYPFA
;
A
#
# COMPACT_ATOMS: atom_id res chain seq x y z
N GLU A 1 20.68 -6.42 -13.60
CA GLU A 1 21.38 -5.12 -13.56
C GLU A 1 21.42 -4.34 -14.87
N ALA A 2 22.04 -4.83 -15.96
CA ALA A 2 22.16 -4.04 -17.20
C ALA A 2 20.81 -3.55 -17.77
N ALA A 3 19.76 -4.36 -17.70
CA ALA A 3 18.40 -3.95 -18.09
C ALA A 3 17.83 -2.83 -17.19
N ILE A 4 18.12 -2.86 -15.88
CA ILE A 4 17.67 -1.85 -14.92
C ILE A 4 18.37 -0.51 -15.19
N GLU A 5 19.68 -0.53 -15.46
CA GLU A 5 20.46 0.69 -15.70
C GLU A 5 19.97 1.46 -16.93
N LYS A 6 19.47 0.76 -17.97
CA LYS A 6 18.86 1.40 -19.15
C LYS A 6 17.69 2.32 -18.80
N HIS A 7 16.95 2.01 -17.73
CA HIS A 7 15.79 2.78 -17.28
C HIS A 7 16.12 3.87 -16.26
N ARG A 8 17.38 4.01 -15.84
CA ARG A 8 17.78 4.97 -14.79
C ARG A 8 17.41 6.41 -15.11
N ALA A 9 17.62 6.85 -16.36
CA ALA A 9 17.30 8.21 -16.79
C ALA A 9 15.78 8.48 -16.77
N SER A 10 14.98 7.53 -17.24
CA SER A 10 13.51 7.61 -17.19
C SER A 10 12.99 7.56 -15.76
N ALA A 11 13.52 6.68 -14.91
CA ALA A 11 13.15 6.62 -13.52
C ALA A 11 13.50 7.93 -12.77
N GLN A 12 14.64 8.53 -13.10
CA GLN A 12 15.02 9.84 -12.56
C GLN A 12 14.04 10.93 -12.99
N SER A 13 13.63 10.97 -14.27
CA SER A 13 12.66 11.98 -14.72
C SER A 13 11.32 11.84 -14.00
N PHE A 14 10.91 10.60 -13.71
CA PHE A 14 9.63 10.31 -13.06
C PHE A 14 9.53 10.80 -11.61
N ILE A 15 10.63 10.82 -10.86
CA ILE A 15 10.63 11.38 -9.50
C ILE A 15 10.87 12.90 -9.47
N THR A 16 11.41 13.48 -10.56
CA THR A 16 11.64 14.93 -10.64
C THR A 16 10.41 15.70 -11.08
N ARG A 17 9.76 15.25 -12.16
CA ARG A 17 8.61 15.95 -12.75
C ARG A 17 7.89 15.02 -13.73
N ILE A 18 6.60 14.78 -13.47
CA ILE A 18 5.70 14.10 -14.41
C ILE A 18 4.40 14.87 -14.55
N VAL A 19 3.74 14.67 -15.68
CA VAL A 19 2.37 15.12 -15.91
C VAL A 19 1.50 13.89 -15.98
N VAL A 20 0.45 13.86 -15.17
CA VAL A 20 -0.47 12.72 -15.05
C VAL A 20 -1.89 13.20 -15.30
N LEU A 21 -2.69 12.36 -15.93
CA LEU A 21 -4.11 12.61 -16.18
C LEU A 21 -4.92 12.01 -15.04
N GLU A 22 -5.64 12.84 -14.30
CA GLU A 22 -6.51 12.41 -13.20
C GLU A 22 -7.98 12.55 -13.59
N ASP A 23 -8.79 11.56 -13.25
CA ASP A 23 -10.24 11.64 -13.43
C ASP A 23 -10.85 12.52 -12.32
N PRO A 24 -11.63 13.56 -12.68
CA PRO A 24 -12.15 14.54 -11.72
C PRO A 24 -13.24 13.97 -10.78
N SER A 25 -13.58 12.69 -10.88
CA SER A 25 -14.73 12.06 -10.23
C SER A 25 -14.56 11.79 -8.73
N ARG A 26 -13.41 12.12 -8.11
CA ARG A 26 -13.21 11.89 -6.67
C ARG A 26 -13.20 13.13 -5.77
N GLU A 27 -12.92 14.34 -6.27
CA GLU A 27 -12.83 15.52 -5.40
C GLU A 27 -13.32 16.80 -6.10
N SER A 28 -14.50 17.32 -5.72
CA SER A 28 -14.86 18.71 -5.99
C SER A 28 -14.08 19.62 -5.03
N GLY A 29 -13.10 20.36 -5.56
CA GLY A 29 -12.20 21.23 -4.79
C GLY A 29 -12.82 22.52 -4.23
N THR A 30 -14.13 22.72 -4.37
CA THR A 30 -14.84 23.89 -3.86
C THR A 30 -15.80 23.51 -2.72
N PRO A 31 -15.46 23.79 -1.45
CA PRO A 31 -16.44 23.76 -0.38
C PRO A 31 -17.53 24.80 -0.66
N LEU A 32 -18.80 24.44 -0.44
CA LEU A 32 -19.89 25.36 -0.67
C LEU A 32 -19.85 26.43 0.42
N ALA A 33 -19.63 27.69 0.03
CA ALA A 33 -19.44 28.81 0.96
C ALA A 33 -20.52 28.80 2.07
N GLY A 34 -20.07 28.76 3.33
CA GLY A 34 -20.95 28.78 4.51
C GLY A 34 -21.55 27.44 4.94
N THR A 35 -21.25 26.33 4.26
CA THR A 35 -21.67 24.98 4.71
C THR A 35 -20.52 24.00 4.59
N ASN A 36 -20.33 23.11 5.58
CA ASN A 36 -19.43 21.95 5.48
C ASN A 36 -19.92 20.89 4.48
N ARG A 37 -20.75 21.27 3.50
CA ARG A 37 -21.29 20.38 2.46
C ARG A 37 -20.60 20.71 1.14
N ARG A 38 -20.21 19.65 0.42
CA ARG A 38 -19.52 19.73 -0.87
C ARG A 38 -20.54 19.91 -2.00
N PHE A 39 -20.20 20.72 -3.00
CA PHE A 39 -21.05 20.88 -4.18
C PHE A 39 -20.95 19.65 -5.07
N VAL A 40 -22.09 19.06 -5.42
CA VAL A 40 -22.20 18.00 -6.42
C VAL A 40 -22.75 18.66 -7.68
N SER A 41 -21.91 18.78 -8.72
CA SER A 41 -22.34 19.32 -10.01
C SER A 41 -23.30 18.35 -10.69
N THR A 42 -24.50 18.83 -11.06
CA THR A 42 -25.51 18.06 -11.81
C THR A 42 -25.30 18.11 -13.33
N VAL A 43 -24.28 18.84 -13.80
CA VAL A 43 -23.98 18.98 -15.22
C VAL A 43 -22.95 17.94 -15.62
N SER A 44 -23.36 16.99 -16.46
CA SER A 44 -22.48 16.02 -17.12
C SER A 44 -21.60 16.74 -18.15
N VAL A 45 -20.55 17.39 -17.69
CA VAL A 45 -19.40 17.67 -18.55
C VAL A 45 -18.73 16.31 -18.81
N GLY A 46 -18.66 15.88 -20.08
CA GLY A 46 -17.84 14.72 -20.44
C GLY A 46 -16.48 14.86 -19.77
N SER A 47 -15.99 13.79 -19.14
CA SER A 47 -14.85 13.79 -18.23
C SER A 47 -13.60 14.44 -18.86
N VAL A 48 -13.45 15.75 -18.68
CA VAL A 48 -12.20 16.44 -19.00
C VAL A 48 -11.23 16.01 -17.91
N ARG A 49 -10.44 14.97 -18.18
CA ARG A 49 -9.32 14.55 -17.34
C ARG A 49 -8.43 15.77 -17.08
N ARG A 50 -8.18 16.09 -15.81
CA ARG A 50 -7.31 17.20 -15.45
C ARG A 50 -5.86 16.72 -15.51
N THR A 51 -4.99 17.51 -16.12
CA THR A 51 -3.55 17.29 -16.02
C THR A 51 -3.05 17.84 -14.70
N ARG A 52 -2.41 16.99 -13.88
CA ARG A 52 -1.68 17.41 -12.68
C ARG A 52 -0.20 17.20 -12.90
N GLU A 53 0.57 18.22 -12.53
CA GLU A 53 2.02 18.12 -12.45
C GLU A 53 2.42 17.58 -11.08
N VAL A 54 3.29 16.58 -11.07
CA VAL A 54 3.76 15.89 -9.87
C VAL A 54 5.27 16.00 -9.81
N GLU A 55 5.79 16.49 -8.69
CA GLU A 55 7.21 16.68 -8.44
C GLU A 55 7.58 16.04 -7.09
N LEU A 56 7.61 14.70 -7.07
CA LEU A 56 7.83 13.91 -5.83
C LEU A 56 9.06 14.38 -5.04
N THR A 57 10.14 14.72 -5.73
CA THR A 57 11.37 15.23 -5.12
C THR A 57 11.12 16.51 -4.31
N LYS A 58 10.28 17.42 -4.80
CA LYS A 58 9.94 18.67 -4.09
C LYS A 58 9.02 18.39 -2.90
N THR A 59 8.04 17.49 -3.06
CA THR A 59 7.12 17.09 -1.99
C THR A 59 7.87 16.47 -0.82
N VAL A 60 8.85 15.60 -1.09
CA VAL A 60 9.71 15.01 -0.06
C VAL A 60 10.59 16.06 0.61
N ALA A 61 11.20 16.98 -0.15
CA ALA A 61 12.03 18.05 0.40
C ALA A 61 11.23 19.05 1.27
N ALA A 62 9.95 19.24 0.97
CA ALA A 62 9.10 20.22 1.65
C ALA A 62 8.76 19.89 3.12
N ILE A 63 9.10 18.69 3.61
CA ILE A 63 8.89 18.28 5.00
C ILE A 63 9.81 19.06 5.95
N HIS A 64 11.03 19.37 5.49
CA HIS A 64 12.00 20.17 6.23
C HIS A 64 12.42 21.37 5.38
N PRO A 65 11.56 22.41 5.25
CA PRO A 65 11.82 23.55 4.38
C PRO A 65 13.00 24.41 4.84
N ASP A 66 13.36 24.30 6.13
CA ASP A 66 14.46 25.05 6.74
C ASP A 66 15.82 24.35 6.59
N ASP A 67 15.85 23.09 6.16
CA ASP A 67 17.08 22.34 5.91
C ASP A 67 17.39 22.30 4.40
N GLN A 68 18.62 22.63 4.03
CA GLN A 68 19.06 22.57 2.64
C GLN A 68 19.39 21.14 2.20
N LEU A 69 19.72 20.26 3.17
CA LEU A 69 20.05 18.87 2.91
C LEU A 69 18.84 17.99 3.18
N MET A 70 18.65 16.99 2.31
CA MET A 70 17.66 15.96 2.58
C MET A 70 18.11 15.08 3.74
N SER A 71 17.16 14.74 4.60
CA SER A 71 17.39 13.75 5.65
C SER A 71 17.62 12.35 5.06
N ILE A 72 18.13 11.44 5.90
CA ILE A 72 18.35 10.04 5.50
C ILE A 72 17.03 9.37 5.05
N PRO A 73 15.90 9.50 5.78
CA PRO A 73 14.61 8.96 5.35
C PRO A 73 14.12 9.54 4.01
N GLN A 74 14.20 10.87 3.84
CA GLN A 74 13.82 11.54 2.58
C GLN A 74 14.63 11.01 1.39
N HIS A 75 15.95 10.95 1.53
CA HIS A 75 16.82 10.40 0.49
C HIS A 75 16.55 8.91 0.25
N THR A 76 16.29 8.14 1.30
CA THR A 76 15.95 6.71 1.20
C THR A 76 14.68 6.51 0.39
N LEU A 77 13.62 7.27 0.67
CA LEU A 77 12.37 7.18 -0.08
C LEU A 77 12.58 7.50 -1.57
N LEU A 78 13.28 8.59 -1.90
CA LEU A 78 13.55 8.96 -3.30
C LEU A 78 14.45 7.95 -4.02
N TYR A 79 15.47 7.43 -3.32
CA TYR A 79 16.33 6.38 -3.84
C TYR A 79 15.52 5.11 -4.15
N ARG A 80 14.69 4.66 -3.21
CA ARG A 80 13.83 3.48 -3.39
C ARG A 80 12.78 3.69 -4.48
N ALA A 81 12.14 4.86 -4.55
CA ALA A 81 11.23 5.19 -5.63
C ALA A 81 11.92 5.12 -6.99
N ARG A 82 13.08 5.78 -7.16
CA ARG A 82 13.83 5.73 -8.42
C ARG A 82 14.28 4.31 -8.79
N ARG A 83 14.84 3.58 -7.83
CA ARG A 83 15.35 2.22 -8.06
C ARG A 83 14.21 1.26 -8.41
N GLY A 84 13.10 1.34 -7.68
CA GLY A 84 11.89 0.55 -7.94
C GLY A 84 11.27 0.83 -9.30
N LEU A 85 11.24 2.10 -9.74
CA LEU A 85 10.78 2.48 -11.08
C LEU A 85 11.63 1.82 -12.19
N ALA A 86 12.96 1.89 -12.05
CA ALA A 86 13.87 1.28 -13.01
C ALA A 86 13.71 -0.25 -13.06
N ILE A 87 13.52 -0.89 -11.90
CA ILE A 87 13.26 -2.32 -11.77
C ILE A 87 11.93 -2.70 -12.43
N ALA A 88 10.86 -1.99 -12.13
CA ALA A 88 9.53 -2.25 -12.68
C ALA A 88 9.50 -2.15 -14.21
N LEU A 89 10.18 -1.16 -14.78
CA LEU A 89 10.30 -1.02 -16.24
C LEU A 89 11.15 -2.13 -16.86
N ALA A 90 12.21 -2.57 -16.18
CA ALA A 90 13.01 -3.71 -16.64
C ALA A 90 12.19 -5.02 -16.60
N ILE A 91 11.39 -5.24 -15.56
CA ILE A 91 10.49 -6.40 -15.44
C ILE A 91 9.42 -6.38 -16.55
N ALA A 92 8.89 -5.20 -16.89
CA ALA A 92 7.99 -5.05 -18.02
C ALA A 92 8.64 -5.48 -19.35
N GLY A 93 9.93 -5.22 -19.52
CA GLY A 93 10.74 -5.71 -20.65
C GLY A 93 10.88 -7.23 -20.64
N VAL A 94 11.22 -7.83 -19.50
CA VAL A 94 11.30 -9.30 -19.35
C VAL A 94 9.96 -9.97 -19.66
N PHE A 95 8.85 -9.37 -19.21
CA PHE A 95 7.52 -9.84 -19.57
C PHE A 95 7.25 -9.74 -21.09
N ALA A 96 7.72 -8.67 -21.73
CA ALA A 96 7.58 -8.51 -23.18
C ALA A 96 8.37 -9.57 -23.96
N GLU A 97 9.61 -9.88 -23.54
CA GLU A 97 10.46 -10.95 -24.10
C GLU A 97 9.84 -12.33 -23.88
N GLY A 98 9.18 -12.54 -22.73
CA GLY A 98 8.48 -13.79 -22.40
C GLY A 98 7.08 -13.94 -23.02
N SER A 99 6.64 -12.99 -23.86
CA SER A 99 5.32 -13.00 -24.50
C SER A 99 5.39 -12.57 -25.98
N ASP A 100 4.28 -12.66 -26.70
CA ASP A 100 4.21 -12.15 -28.09
C ASP A 100 4.33 -10.62 -28.19
N LEU A 101 4.39 -9.92 -27.05
CA LEU A 101 4.45 -8.47 -26.99
C LEU A 101 5.71 -7.91 -27.65
N GLU A 102 6.89 -8.52 -27.46
CA GLU A 102 8.13 -8.04 -28.07
C GLU A 102 8.03 -8.04 -29.60
N SER A 103 7.53 -9.12 -30.18
CA SER A 103 7.31 -9.26 -31.63
C SER A 103 6.31 -8.22 -32.15
N LEU A 104 5.19 -8.04 -31.43
CA LEU A 104 4.18 -7.05 -31.80
C LEU A 104 4.68 -5.61 -31.66
N GLN A 105 5.49 -5.30 -30.64
CA GLN A 105 6.16 -4.00 -30.49
C GLN A 105 7.09 -3.72 -31.68
N ALA A 106 7.91 -4.70 -32.07
CA ALA A 106 8.83 -4.57 -33.20
C ALA A 106 8.09 -4.37 -34.54
N LYS A 107 6.95 -5.04 -34.74
CA LYS A 107 6.07 -4.84 -35.91
C LYS A 107 5.43 -3.45 -35.89
N ASN A 108 4.83 -3.05 -34.77
CA ASN A 108 4.16 -1.76 -34.61
C ASN A 108 5.11 -0.57 -34.84
N ALA A 109 6.40 -0.73 -34.49
CA ALA A 109 7.42 0.27 -34.76
C ALA A 109 7.73 0.46 -36.25
N ARG A 110 7.45 -0.53 -37.10
CA ARG A 110 7.67 -0.46 -38.56
C ARG A 110 6.43 0.05 -39.29
N ALA A 111 5.26 -0.46 -38.91
CA ALA A 111 3.98 -0.05 -39.47
C ALA A 111 2.89 -0.25 -38.41
N PRO A 112 1.85 0.63 -38.35
CA PRO A 112 0.74 0.45 -37.43
C PRO A 112 0.10 -0.94 -37.58
N LEU A 113 -0.10 -1.62 -36.45
CA LEU A 113 -0.82 -2.90 -36.43
C LEU A 113 -2.30 -2.68 -36.76
N GLU A 114 -2.91 -3.64 -37.43
CA GLU A 114 -4.34 -3.64 -37.76
C GLU A 114 -5.03 -4.93 -37.32
N GLY A 115 -6.36 -4.90 -37.20
CA GLY A 115 -7.17 -6.07 -36.89
C GLY A 115 -6.79 -6.78 -35.58
N ASP A 116 -6.65 -8.10 -35.65
CA ASP A 116 -6.43 -8.96 -34.48
C ASP A 116 -5.05 -8.74 -33.83
N GLU A 117 -4.02 -8.38 -34.61
CA GLU A 117 -2.70 -8.07 -34.08
C GLU A 117 -2.74 -6.80 -33.21
N ALA A 118 -3.49 -5.78 -33.62
CA ALA A 118 -3.67 -4.54 -32.84
C ALA A 118 -4.42 -4.79 -31.52
N SER A 119 -5.46 -5.63 -31.55
CA SER A 119 -6.21 -6.03 -30.36
C SER A 119 -5.32 -6.79 -29.38
N SER A 120 -4.55 -7.76 -29.87
CA SER A 120 -3.63 -8.58 -29.07
C SER A 120 -2.50 -7.74 -28.47
N PHE A 121 -1.94 -6.81 -29.27
CA PHE A 121 -0.95 -5.85 -28.82
C PHE A 121 -1.48 -4.98 -27.67
N LYS A 122 -2.68 -4.41 -27.80
CA LYS A 122 -3.27 -3.57 -26.75
C LYS A 122 -3.51 -4.36 -25.45
N LYS A 123 -3.96 -5.61 -25.55
CA LYS A 123 -4.16 -6.49 -24.39
C LYS A 123 -2.84 -6.77 -23.67
N LEU A 124 -1.81 -7.20 -24.41
CA LEU A 124 -0.50 -7.52 -23.84
C LEU A 124 0.22 -6.27 -23.31
N LEU A 125 0.04 -5.11 -23.94
CA LEU A 125 0.59 -3.84 -23.46
C LEU A 125 -0.04 -3.44 -22.12
N SER A 126 -1.36 -3.61 -21.98
CA SER A 126 -2.09 -3.38 -20.72
C SER A 126 -1.66 -4.38 -19.63
N ALA A 127 -1.45 -5.65 -19.99
CA ALA A 127 -0.91 -6.67 -19.07
C ALA A 127 0.51 -6.32 -18.59
N SER A 128 1.39 -5.90 -19.51
CA SER A 128 2.74 -5.42 -19.18
C SER A 128 2.69 -4.19 -18.26
N ALA A 129 1.74 -3.28 -18.49
CA ALA A 129 1.52 -2.12 -17.64
C ALA A 129 1.09 -2.53 -16.22
N TYR A 130 0.17 -3.48 -16.09
CA TYR A 130 -0.23 -4.05 -14.81
C TYR A 130 0.94 -4.72 -14.06
N VAL A 131 1.73 -5.53 -14.75
CA VAL A 131 2.93 -6.18 -14.19
C VAL A 131 3.93 -5.14 -13.68
N SER A 132 4.15 -4.05 -14.42
CA SER A 132 5.04 -2.97 -13.99
C SER A 132 4.54 -2.25 -12.73
N ALA A 133 3.23 -1.97 -12.65
CA ALA A 133 2.61 -1.38 -11.48
C ALA A 133 2.74 -2.28 -10.24
N PHE A 134 2.44 -3.56 -10.38
CA PHE A 134 2.54 -4.53 -9.30
C PHE A 134 3.98 -4.69 -8.80
N SER A 135 4.94 -4.76 -9.74
CA SER A 135 6.36 -4.85 -9.42
C SER A 135 6.84 -3.62 -8.64
N PHE A 136 6.42 -2.42 -9.07
CA PHE A 136 6.82 -1.19 -8.39
C PHE A 136 6.22 -1.08 -6.99
N ALA A 137 4.92 -1.33 -6.84
CA ALA A 137 4.26 -1.29 -5.53
C ALA A 137 4.83 -2.32 -4.56
N SER A 138 5.11 -3.55 -5.04
CA SER A 138 5.75 -4.61 -4.26
C SER A 138 7.16 -4.22 -3.81
N TYR A 139 7.95 -3.63 -4.70
CA TYR A 139 9.27 -3.12 -4.36
C TYR A 139 9.22 -2.06 -3.25
N LEU A 140 8.32 -1.07 -3.37
CA LEU A 140 8.15 -0.05 -2.33
C LEU A 140 7.73 -0.67 -1.00
N PHE A 141 6.75 -1.58 -1.00
CA PHE A 141 6.23 -2.21 0.22
C PHE A 141 7.29 -3.04 0.97
N GLN A 142 8.14 -3.76 0.23
CA GLN A 142 9.18 -4.60 0.82
C GLN A 142 10.39 -3.79 1.32
N LEU A 143 10.76 -2.70 0.62
CA LEU A 143 12.04 -1.98 0.86
C LEU A 143 11.89 -0.67 1.63
N ILE A 144 10.66 -0.19 1.85
CA ILE A 144 10.37 0.93 2.76
C ILE A 144 10.06 0.34 4.13
N ASP A 145 10.97 0.57 5.07
CA ASP A 145 10.77 0.20 6.48
C ASP A 145 10.00 1.31 7.21
N SER A 146 9.00 0.92 8.00
CA SER A 146 8.28 1.81 8.91
C SER A 146 7.83 1.05 10.16
N ASP A 147 7.96 1.70 11.32
CA ASP A 147 7.53 1.16 12.62
C ASP A 147 6.22 1.80 13.13
N GLY A 148 5.64 2.73 12.35
CA GLY A 148 4.40 3.44 12.67
C GLY A 148 3.12 2.71 12.23
N GLU A 149 2.00 3.07 12.86
CA GLU A 149 0.67 2.60 12.48
C GLU A 149 0.20 3.27 11.18
N ALA A 150 -0.31 2.47 10.25
CA ALA A 150 -0.77 2.96 8.95
C ALA A 150 -1.97 3.91 9.11
N PRO A 151 -1.92 5.12 8.54
CA PRO A 151 -3.06 6.03 8.64
C PRO A 151 -4.19 5.60 7.71
N ASN A 152 -5.43 5.83 8.15
CA ASN A 152 -6.65 5.40 7.44
C ASN A 152 -7.09 6.38 6.33
N ASP A 153 -6.31 7.42 6.03
CA ASP A 153 -6.61 8.48 5.06
C ASP A 153 -5.97 8.27 3.68
N ILE A 154 -5.22 7.18 3.50
CA ILE A 154 -4.49 6.91 2.27
C ILE A 154 -5.44 6.38 1.19
N ALA A 155 -5.54 7.15 0.10
CA ALA A 155 -6.32 6.78 -1.06
C ALA A 155 -5.54 5.82 -1.98
N GLU A 156 -6.30 4.98 -2.67
CA GLU A 156 -5.79 4.14 -3.76
C GLU A 156 -5.32 4.98 -4.96
N PRO A 157 -4.23 4.58 -5.67
CA PRO A 157 -3.80 5.26 -6.89
C PRO A 157 -4.86 5.22 -7.98
N ASP A 158 -4.96 6.31 -8.75
CA ASP A 158 -5.75 6.35 -9.98
C ASP A 158 -4.95 5.69 -11.12
N PHE A 159 -4.99 4.36 -11.16
CA PHE A 159 -4.20 3.56 -12.09
C PHE A 159 -4.53 3.81 -13.57
N LEU A 160 -3.49 3.99 -14.39
CA LEU A 160 -3.57 4.09 -15.84
C LEU A 160 -2.76 2.96 -16.49
N PHE A 161 -3.43 2.03 -17.18
CA PHE A 161 -2.79 0.83 -17.74
C PHE A 161 -2.58 0.91 -19.27
N ASP A 162 -2.48 2.12 -19.82
CA ASP A 162 -2.26 2.31 -21.26
C ASP A 162 -0.85 1.88 -21.68
N THR A 163 0.16 2.18 -20.85
CA THR A 163 1.55 1.75 -21.03
C THR A 163 2.21 1.47 -19.68
N PRO A 164 3.33 0.71 -19.63
CA PRO A 164 4.11 0.53 -18.41
C PRO A 164 4.56 1.83 -17.75
N GLN A 165 4.87 2.85 -18.56
CA GLN A 165 5.25 4.15 -18.02
C GLN A 165 4.08 4.86 -17.35
N ASP A 166 2.90 4.78 -17.93
CA ASP A 166 1.71 5.43 -17.37
C ASP A 166 1.26 4.77 -16.07
N ALA A 167 1.38 3.44 -15.99
CA ALA A 167 1.07 2.68 -14.79
C ALA A 167 1.96 3.05 -13.61
N VAL A 168 3.28 3.14 -13.82
CA VAL A 168 4.21 3.55 -12.76
C VAL A 168 4.07 5.03 -12.41
N LYS A 169 3.76 5.91 -13.38
CA LYS A 169 3.47 7.33 -13.13
C LYS A 169 2.23 7.51 -12.24
N SER A 170 1.17 6.74 -12.46
CA SER A 170 -0.02 6.74 -11.60
C SER A 170 0.33 6.40 -10.15
N ILE A 171 1.22 5.42 -9.93
CA ILE A 171 1.67 5.08 -8.57
C ILE A 171 2.52 6.21 -7.98
N VAL A 172 3.42 6.83 -8.74
CA VAL A 172 4.20 7.99 -8.27
C VAL A 172 3.29 9.16 -7.90
N ALA A 173 2.25 9.42 -8.70
CA ALA A 173 1.26 10.46 -8.42
C ALA A 173 0.46 10.19 -7.15
N GLY A 174 0.05 8.95 -6.93
CA GLY A 174 -0.61 8.52 -5.70
C GLY A 174 0.32 8.59 -4.49
N LEU A 175 1.59 8.20 -4.64
CA LEU A 175 2.59 8.25 -3.57
C LEU A 175 2.81 9.70 -3.13
N ASP A 176 3.00 10.60 -4.09
CA ASP A 176 3.11 12.04 -3.86
C ASP A 176 1.90 12.59 -3.07
N LYS A 177 0.68 12.21 -3.46
CA LYS A 177 -0.54 12.61 -2.74
C LYS A 177 -0.59 12.01 -1.32
N ALA A 178 -0.18 10.76 -1.14
CA ALA A 178 -0.22 10.08 0.16
C ALA A 178 0.76 10.66 1.18
N ILE A 179 1.94 11.10 0.72
CA ILE A 179 2.97 11.70 1.58
C ILE A 179 2.82 13.22 1.75
N THR A 180 2.00 13.88 0.92
CA THR A 180 1.75 15.31 1.04
C THR A 180 1.15 15.62 2.42
N GLY A 181 1.76 16.57 3.14
CA GLY A 181 1.34 16.94 4.50
C GLY A 181 1.86 16.03 5.60
N SER A 182 2.85 15.17 5.31
CA SER A 182 3.57 14.42 6.35
C SER A 182 4.18 15.37 7.38
N LYS A 183 4.05 15.01 8.66
CA LYS A 183 4.49 15.86 9.78
C LYS A 183 6.01 15.86 9.99
N ASP A 184 6.60 14.69 9.78
CA ASP A 184 8.02 14.41 9.96
C ASP A 184 8.44 13.21 9.10
N ASP A 185 9.73 12.87 9.15
CA ASP A 185 10.31 11.75 8.42
C ASP A 185 9.72 10.37 8.79
N ALA A 186 9.25 10.18 10.02
CA ALA A 186 8.67 8.92 10.45
C ALA A 186 7.26 8.74 9.87
N ASP A 187 6.46 9.81 9.88
CA ASP A 187 5.14 9.87 9.22
C ASP A 187 5.29 9.69 7.70
N LEU A 188 6.30 10.31 7.08
CA LEU A 188 6.63 10.14 5.65
C LEU A 188 6.80 8.66 5.27
N MET A 189 7.67 7.95 5.99
CA MET A 189 7.99 6.55 5.69
C MET A 189 6.77 5.65 5.95
N THR A 190 6.03 5.92 7.03
CA THR A 190 4.80 5.18 7.38
C THR A 190 3.72 5.35 6.30
N ARG A 191 3.48 6.58 5.84
CA ARG A 191 2.54 6.89 4.76
C ARG A 191 2.95 6.26 3.44
N ALA A 192 4.23 6.35 3.08
CA ALA A 192 4.74 5.75 1.84
C ALA A 192 4.57 4.22 1.82
N ARG A 193 4.87 3.55 2.93
CA ARG A 193 4.71 2.09 3.05
C ARG A 193 3.23 1.67 3.02
N ALA A 194 2.38 2.38 3.76
CA ALA A 194 0.95 2.11 3.79
C ALA A 194 0.30 2.35 2.41
N PHE A 195 0.72 3.37 1.68
CA PHE A 195 0.31 3.58 0.29
C PHE A 195 0.72 2.44 -0.63
N ALA A 196 1.94 1.92 -0.52
CA ALA A 196 2.37 0.76 -1.29
C ALA A 196 1.47 -0.46 -1.04
N ARG A 197 1.04 -0.68 0.21
CA ARG A 197 0.08 -1.74 0.56
C ARG A 197 -1.27 -1.52 -0.11
N VAL A 198 -1.85 -0.32 0.02
CA VAL A 198 -3.14 0.02 -0.61
C VAL A 198 -3.07 -0.15 -2.13
N ALA A 199 -1.95 0.23 -2.75
CA ALA A 199 -1.74 0.03 -4.18
C ALA A 199 -1.70 -1.46 -4.57
N ILE A 200 -1.02 -2.31 -3.79
CA ILE A 200 -0.98 -3.76 -4.01
C ILE A 200 -2.39 -4.36 -3.90
N ASP A 201 -3.13 -4.04 -2.84
CA ASP A 201 -4.49 -4.55 -2.64
C ASP A 201 -5.42 -4.14 -3.78
N GLY A 202 -5.29 -2.89 -4.23
CA GLY A 202 -5.97 -2.38 -5.41
C GLY A 202 -5.64 -3.14 -6.70
N LEU A 203 -4.38 -3.46 -6.92
CA LEU A 203 -3.94 -4.24 -8.08
C LEU A 203 -4.46 -5.67 -8.02
N LEU A 204 -4.39 -6.33 -6.86
CA LEU A 204 -4.88 -7.70 -6.68
C LEU A 204 -6.40 -7.79 -6.93
N ALA A 205 -7.18 -6.84 -6.42
CA ALA A 205 -8.62 -6.78 -6.66
C ALA A 205 -8.99 -6.62 -8.14
N ARG A 206 -8.04 -6.16 -8.98
CA ARG A 206 -8.22 -5.96 -10.43
C ARG A 206 -7.54 -7.02 -11.29
N LYS A 207 -6.85 -8.00 -10.70
CA LYS A 207 -6.07 -9.03 -11.42
C LYS A 207 -6.87 -9.70 -12.52
N GLY A 208 -8.12 -10.09 -12.23
CA GLY A 208 -9.01 -10.77 -13.19
C GLY A 208 -9.48 -9.93 -14.39
N ARG A 209 -9.09 -8.65 -14.49
CA ARG A 209 -9.40 -7.78 -15.65
C ARG A 209 -8.36 -7.88 -16.77
N PHE A 210 -7.21 -8.51 -16.50
CA PHE A 210 -6.09 -8.58 -17.44
C PHE A 210 -5.94 -9.99 -18.00
N ASP A 211 -5.94 -10.08 -19.32
CA ASP A 211 -5.62 -11.31 -20.05
C ASP A 211 -4.12 -11.39 -20.33
N GLY A 212 -3.58 -12.60 -20.48
CA GLY A 212 -2.18 -12.78 -20.92
C GLY A 212 -1.12 -12.54 -19.83
N ILE A 213 -1.52 -12.43 -18.55
CA ILE A 213 -0.59 -12.31 -17.41
C ILE A 213 0.00 -13.65 -16.94
N GLY A 214 -0.48 -14.78 -17.50
CA GLY A 214 -0.05 -16.14 -17.14
C GLY A 214 1.47 -16.39 -17.16
N PRO A 215 2.24 -15.87 -18.15
CA PRO A 215 3.70 -15.99 -18.13
C PRO A 215 4.34 -15.40 -16.87
N PHE A 216 3.77 -14.32 -16.32
CA PHE A 216 4.30 -13.66 -15.13
C PHE A 216 3.99 -14.43 -13.84
N GLU A 217 2.87 -15.15 -13.77
CA GLU A 217 2.44 -15.86 -12.54
C GLU A 217 3.46 -16.89 -12.04
N ASN A 218 4.19 -17.52 -12.97
CA ASN A 218 5.20 -18.53 -12.67
C ASN A 218 6.62 -17.97 -12.70
N THR A 219 6.78 -16.64 -12.80
CA THR A 219 8.09 -16.00 -12.87
C THR A 219 8.59 -15.71 -11.45
N HIS A 220 9.82 -16.16 -11.17
CA HIS A 220 10.54 -15.88 -9.93
C HIS A 220 11.71 -14.93 -10.24
N ILE A 221 11.63 -13.69 -9.76
CA ILE A 221 12.65 -12.66 -9.97
C ILE A 221 13.31 -12.33 -8.64
N ARG A 222 14.64 -12.44 -8.59
CA ARG A 222 15.46 -11.98 -7.48
C ARG A 222 16.45 -10.91 -7.94
N ILE A 223 16.53 -9.81 -7.20
CA ILE A 223 17.50 -8.73 -7.41
C ILE A 223 18.44 -8.70 -6.21
N ASP A 224 19.61 -9.32 -6.38
CA ASP A 224 20.57 -9.54 -5.28
C ASP A 224 21.06 -8.25 -4.64
N VAL A 225 21.26 -7.19 -5.44
CA VAL A 225 21.77 -5.88 -4.95
C VAL A 225 20.82 -5.25 -3.93
N ASP A 226 19.52 -5.46 -4.11
CA ASP A 226 18.49 -4.85 -3.28
C ASP A 226 17.87 -5.87 -2.29
N ASP A 227 18.28 -7.15 -2.34
CA ASP A 227 17.63 -8.30 -1.68
C ASP A 227 16.10 -8.30 -1.87
N PHE A 228 15.68 -8.00 -3.10
CA PHE A 228 14.28 -7.94 -3.50
C PHE A 228 13.88 -9.23 -4.22
N THR A 229 12.73 -9.78 -3.84
CA THR A 229 12.14 -10.97 -4.48
C THR A 229 10.72 -10.68 -4.94
N LEU A 230 10.39 -11.19 -6.13
CA LEU A 230 9.08 -11.09 -6.74
C LEU A 230 8.71 -12.45 -7.33
N ASP A 231 7.72 -13.09 -6.71
CA ASP A 231 7.23 -14.42 -7.06
C ASP A 231 5.84 -14.29 -7.70
N GLY A 232 5.82 -13.97 -8.99
CA GLY A 232 4.60 -13.63 -9.73
C GLY A 232 3.79 -12.52 -9.03
N PHE A 233 2.54 -12.84 -8.69
CA PHE A 233 1.63 -11.94 -7.97
C PHE A 233 1.49 -12.25 -6.48
N ASP A 234 2.35 -13.10 -5.93
CA ASP A 234 2.37 -13.34 -4.50
C ASP A 234 2.91 -12.11 -3.76
N VAL A 235 2.25 -11.73 -2.67
CA VAL A 235 2.67 -10.61 -1.85
C VAL A 235 3.53 -11.17 -0.74
N ALA A 236 4.85 -11.07 -0.92
CA ALA A 236 5.79 -11.40 0.14
C ALA A 236 5.37 -10.67 1.44
N PRO A 237 5.22 -11.39 2.57
CA PRO A 237 4.92 -10.73 3.84
C PRO A 237 6.04 -9.73 4.11
N GLY A 238 5.70 -8.44 4.25
CA GLY A 238 6.68 -7.41 4.58
C GLY A 238 7.46 -7.81 5.84
N LYS A 239 8.67 -7.24 6.04
CA LYS A 239 9.51 -7.56 7.21
C LYS A 239 8.63 -7.62 8.46
N ARG A 240 8.60 -8.80 9.09
CA ARG A 240 7.76 -9.09 10.26
C ARG A 240 7.88 -7.93 11.25
N SER A 241 6.74 -7.30 11.57
CA SER A 241 6.68 -6.37 12.69
C SER A 241 7.31 -7.06 13.90
N LYS A 242 8.18 -6.33 14.62
CA LYS A 242 8.77 -6.87 15.84
C LYS A 242 7.61 -7.30 16.74
N PRO A 243 7.62 -8.52 17.31
CA PRO A 243 6.59 -8.94 18.24
C PRO A 243 6.41 -7.86 19.30
N LEU A 244 5.16 -7.48 19.60
CA LEU A 244 4.85 -6.47 20.60
C LEU A 244 5.57 -6.82 21.91
N VAL A 245 6.65 -6.09 22.24
CA VAL A 245 7.42 -6.28 23.48
C VAL A 245 6.69 -5.53 24.59
N MET A 246 5.48 -5.96 24.91
CA MET A 246 4.75 -5.49 26.08
C MET A 246 4.89 -6.52 27.20
N THR A 247 5.17 -6.07 28.42
CA THR A 247 5.16 -6.94 29.60
C THR A 247 3.73 -7.35 29.90
N PHE A 248 3.40 -8.60 29.59
CA PHE A 248 2.10 -9.19 29.94
C PHE A 248 1.96 -9.34 31.45
N LYS A 249 0.73 -9.16 31.94
CA LYS A 249 0.38 -9.33 33.35
C LYS A 249 -0.67 -10.42 33.51
N LYS A 250 -0.54 -11.26 34.52
CA LYS A 250 -1.58 -12.24 34.88
C LYS A 250 -2.66 -11.59 35.76
N PRO A 251 -3.88 -12.16 35.82
CA PRO A 251 -4.95 -11.63 36.67
C PRO A 251 -4.58 -11.47 38.14
N GLU A 252 -3.65 -12.29 38.64
CA GLU A 252 -3.15 -12.26 40.02
C GLU A 252 -2.18 -11.08 40.26
N GLU A 253 -1.51 -10.58 39.21
CA GLU A 253 -0.59 -9.44 39.31
C GLU A 253 -1.30 -8.08 39.29
N VAL A 254 -2.60 -8.06 38.99
CA VAL A 254 -3.41 -6.83 38.99
C VAL A 254 -4.10 -6.69 40.34
N VAL A 255 -3.60 -5.78 41.17
CA VAL A 255 -4.16 -5.48 42.50
C VAL A 255 -5.42 -4.60 42.36
N GLY A 256 -6.49 -4.94 43.08
CA GLY A 256 -7.76 -4.20 43.03
C GLY A 256 -8.56 -4.43 41.75
N ASN A 257 -9.40 -3.45 41.36
CA ASN A 257 -10.18 -3.44 40.12
C ASN A 257 -11.02 -4.72 39.86
N HIS A 258 -11.60 -5.32 40.91
CA HIS A 258 -12.26 -6.63 40.82
C HIS A 258 -13.33 -6.73 39.73
N ILE A 259 -14.15 -5.69 39.55
CA ILE A 259 -15.19 -5.64 38.51
C ILE A 259 -14.55 -5.60 37.11
N ALA A 260 -13.59 -4.70 36.90
CA ALA A 260 -12.92 -4.54 35.62
C ALA A 260 -12.10 -5.79 35.26
N LYS A 261 -11.45 -6.44 36.23
CA LYS A 261 -10.74 -7.71 36.03
C LYS A 261 -11.70 -8.80 35.56
N PHE A 262 -12.84 -8.93 36.23
CA PHE A 262 -13.85 -9.92 35.85
C PHE A 262 -14.42 -9.67 34.44
N GLN A 263 -14.69 -8.41 34.09
CA GLN A 263 -15.13 -8.01 32.76
C GLN A 263 -14.05 -8.29 31.69
N SER A 264 -12.79 -7.97 32.00
CA SER A 264 -11.64 -8.20 31.13
C SER A 264 -11.43 -9.69 30.82
N VAL A 265 -11.57 -10.56 31.82
CA VAL A 265 -11.47 -12.02 31.64
C VAL A 265 -12.63 -12.54 30.78
N ARG A 266 -13.85 -12.02 30.98
CA ARG A 266 -15.00 -12.35 30.12
C ARG A 266 -14.74 -11.93 28.67
N LEU A 267 -14.27 -10.70 28.46
CA LEU A 267 -13.95 -10.18 27.13
C LEU A 267 -12.90 -11.03 26.42
N ALA A 268 -11.80 -11.38 27.11
CA ALA A 268 -10.75 -12.24 26.54
C ALA A 268 -11.29 -13.61 26.09
N LYS A 269 -12.21 -14.21 26.87
CA LYS A 269 -12.88 -15.47 26.50
C LYS A 269 -13.83 -15.31 25.32
N MET A 270 -14.50 -14.17 25.20
CA MET A 270 -15.39 -13.88 24.06
C MET A 270 -14.57 -13.66 22.78
N LEU A 271 -13.43 -12.96 22.87
CA LEU A 271 -12.49 -12.79 21.76
C LEU A 271 -11.92 -14.14 21.27
N MET A 272 -11.56 -15.02 22.20
CA MET A 272 -11.08 -16.37 21.90
C MET A 272 -12.07 -17.22 21.09
N ALA A 273 -13.38 -16.93 21.18
CA ALA A 273 -14.40 -17.68 20.45
C ALA A 273 -14.52 -17.29 18.97
N TYR A 274 -13.65 -16.44 18.45
CA TYR A 274 -13.62 -16.10 17.02
C TYR A 274 -13.21 -17.31 16.19
N ASP A 275 -14.05 -17.67 15.22
CA ASP A 275 -13.78 -18.71 14.24
C ASP A 275 -13.08 -18.09 13.03
N PHE A 276 -11.80 -18.44 12.83
CA PHE A 276 -11.00 -17.92 11.72
C PHE A 276 -11.39 -18.50 10.35
N GLU A 277 -12.02 -19.68 10.29
CA GLU A 277 -12.47 -20.26 9.01
C GLU A 277 -13.77 -19.62 8.54
N ARG A 278 -14.67 -19.33 9.48
CA ARG A 278 -15.98 -18.73 9.20
C ARG A 278 -15.99 -17.22 9.30
N GLU A 279 -14.89 -16.63 9.76
CA GLU A 279 -14.73 -15.20 10.04
C GLU A 279 -15.81 -14.62 10.99
N LEU A 280 -16.34 -15.46 11.89
CA LEU A 280 -17.50 -15.14 12.73
C LEU A 280 -17.21 -15.33 14.21
N ASN A 281 -17.76 -14.45 15.05
CA ASN A 281 -17.79 -14.62 16.49
C ASN A 281 -19.24 -14.91 16.94
N PRO A 282 -19.51 -16.03 17.62
CA PRO A 282 -20.86 -16.36 18.07
C PRO A 282 -21.43 -15.31 19.04
N PHE A 283 -20.60 -14.59 19.79
CA PHE A 283 -21.06 -13.52 20.68
C PHE A 283 -21.43 -12.23 19.94
N VAL A 284 -20.91 -12.03 18.73
CA VAL A 284 -21.30 -10.91 17.87
C VAL A 284 -22.70 -11.18 17.29
N GLU A 285 -22.98 -12.41 16.84
CA GLU A 285 -24.30 -12.78 16.34
C GLU A 285 -25.39 -12.76 17.42
N LEU A 286 -25.05 -13.23 18.63
CA LEU A 286 -25.98 -13.27 19.76
C LEU A 286 -26.18 -11.90 20.43
N GLY A 287 -25.58 -10.83 19.90
CA GLY A 287 -25.71 -9.46 20.43
C GLY A 287 -25.05 -9.23 21.79
N GLY A 288 -24.15 -10.13 22.21
CA GLY A 288 -23.48 -10.06 23.52
C GLY A 288 -22.12 -9.37 23.48
N PHE A 289 -21.55 -9.11 22.30
CA PHE A 289 -20.19 -8.61 22.16
C PHE A 289 -20.08 -7.10 22.38
N LEU A 290 -19.08 -6.69 23.16
CA LEU A 290 -18.77 -5.28 23.43
C LEU A 290 -17.72 -4.80 22.42
N PHE A 291 -18.11 -3.97 21.45
CA PHE A 291 -17.22 -3.48 20.38
C PHE A 291 -16.24 -2.39 20.83
N THR A 292 -16.57 -1.67 21.91
CA THR A 292 -15.75 -0.56 22.41
C THR A 292 -15.65 -0.64 23.92
N PHE A 293 -14.42 -0.75 24.44
CA PHE A 293 -14.15 -0.65 25.86
C PHE A 293 -13.50 0.71 26.17
N ILE A 294 -14.19 1.53 26.96
CA ILE A 294 -13.65 2.81 27.44
C ILE A 294 -13.31 2.64 28.91
N GLY A 295 -12.02 2.59 29.22
CA GLY A 295 -11.52 2.59 30.59
C GLY A 295 -11.57 3.99 31.19
N ASP A 296 -12.70 4.39 31.77
CA ASP A 296 -12.80 5.65 32.52
C ASP A 296 -12.27 5.50 33.96
N GLY A 297 -11.65 6.55 34.49
CA GLY A 297 -11.03 6.54 35.83
C GLY A 297 -9.91 7.57 35.99
N ALA A 298 -9.58 7.90 37.23
CA ALA A 298 -8.49 8.83 37.53
C ALA A 298 -7.12 8.30 37.05
N PRO A 299 -6.15 9.18 36.73
CA PRO A 299 -4.77 8.77 36.46
C PRO A 299 -4.19 7.89 37.59
N GLY A 300 -3.41 6.86 37.24
CA GLY A 300 -2.80 5.96 38.23
C GLY A 300 -3.67 4.80 38.73
N THR A 301 -4.89 4.63 38.23
CA THR A 301 -5.84 3.56 38.66
C THR A 301 -5.59 2.18 38.02
N GLY A 302 -4.43 1.95 37.39
CA GLY A 302 -4.05 0.64 36.85
C GLY A 302 -4.68 0.26 35.50
N LYS A 303 -5.20 1.23 34.74
CA LYS A 303 -5.80 1.00 33.40
C LYS A 303 -4.82 0.33 32.42
N THR A 304 -3.59 0.82 32.37
CA THR A 304 -2.53 0.24 31.52
C THR A 304 -2.22 -1.19 31.94
N THR A 305 -2.23 -1.47 33.23
CA THR A 305 -2.03 -2.82 33.77
C THR A 305 -3.17 -3.77 33.40
N LEU A 306 -4.42 -3.27 33.30
CA LEU A 306 -5.56 -4.04 32.80
C LEU A 306 -5.44 -4.35 31.30
N ILE A 307 -4.96 -3.39 30.48
CA ILE A 307 -4.68 -3.64 29.05
C ILE A 307 -3.59 -4.70 28.89
N GLN A 308 -2.51 -4.59 29.67
CA GLN A 308 -1.44 -5.60 29.73
C GLN A 308 -1.96 -6.99 30.12
N MET A 309 -2.96 -7.03 31.00
CA MET A 309 -3.59 -8.27 31.43
C MET A 309 -4.47 -8.89 30.34
N ILE A 310 -5.33 -8.11 29.69
CA ILE A 310 -6.18 -8.60 28.59
C ILE A 310 -5.31 -9.14 27.45
N ALA A 311 -4.33 -8.36 27.02
CA ALA A 311 -3.39 -8.76 25.97
C ALA A 311 -2.63 -10.04 26.34
N GLY A 312 -2.23 -10.18 27.62
CA GLY A 312 -1.57 -11.37 28.13
C GLY A 312 -2.46 -12.62 28.10
N LEU A 313 -3.74 -12.47 28.45
CA LEU A 313 -4.71 -13.57 28.38
C LEU A 313 -4.95 -14.01 26.94
N VAL A 314 -5.16 -13.06 26.03
CA VAL A 314 -5.39 -13.36 24.59
C VAL A 314 -4.16 -14.00 23.98
N ASN A 315 -2.96 -13.49 24.24
CA ASN A 315 -1.71 -14.11 23.80
C ASN A 315 -1.58 -15.55 24.31
N GLY A 316 -1.91 -15.80 25.59
CA GLY A 316 -1.92 -17.15 26.15
C GLY A 316 -2.88 -18.09 25.41
N TYR A 317 -4.08 -17.61 25.05
CA TYR A 317 -5.02 -18.40 24.25
C TYR A 317 -4.51 -18.67 22.83
N CYS A 318 -3.94 -17.66 22.16
CA CYS A 318 -3.32 -17.81 20.84
C CYS A 318 -2.21 -18.88 20.85
N GLN A 319 -1.33 -18.85 21.85
CA GLN A 319 -0.25 -19.84 22.01
C GLN A 319 -0.77 -21.26 22.17
N VAL A 320 -1.84 -21.47 22.96
CA VAL A 320 -2.46 -22.79 23.16
C VAL A 320 -3.16 -23.27 21.88
N ALA A 321 -3.81 -22.36 21.15
CA ALA A 321 -4.55 -22.68 19.93
C ALA A 321 -3.67 -22.76 18.67
N GLY A 322 -2.37 -22.44 18.76
CA GLY A 322 -1.44 -22.44 17.63
C GLY A 322 -1.58 -21.24 16.68
N TYR A 323 -2.26 -20.17 17.12
CA TYR A 323 -2.42 -18.95 16.34
C TYR A 323 -1.38 -17.89 16.72
N PRO A 324 -0.93 -17.04 15.76
CA PRO A 324 -0.08 -15.92 16.07
C PRO A 324 -0.84 -14.85 16.87
N PHE A 325 -0.18 -14.24 17.85
CA PHE A 325 -0.63 -13.03 18.52
C PHE A 325 0.05 -11.84 17.83
N ALA A 326 -0.70 -11.14 16.97
CA ALA A 326 -0.23 -10.02 16.17
C ALA A 326 -1.15 -8.81 16.33
#